data_AF-K0RWK1-F1
#
_entry.id   AF-K0RWK1-F1
#
_cell.length_a   1.000
_cell.length_b   1.000
_cell.length_c   1.000
_cell.angle_alpha   90.00
_cell.angle_beta   90.00
_cell.angle_gamma   90.00
#
_symmetry.space_group_name_H-M   'P 1'
#
loop_
_entity.id
_entity.type
_entity.pdbx_description
1 polymer ?
#
loop_
_entity_poly.entity_id
_entity_poly.type
_entity_poly.pdbx_seq_one_letter_code
_entity_poly.pdbx_strand_id
1 'polypeptide(L)'
;MKFNHSTLSIIAAASIAPTKFADAHGYLKSPKSRNYYANTNGKWSGGTASDPAPENCPHCLNRGGTDGVCGISGNSNYEQPPNAIGGLMPPVVQACYSPGSVVEFESVLTAHHKVSEPRLRDVSTTRYLSSSNFDLSQGHFEFRACPVSPGEVPTQECFDSNPLTFVEDPLYGAVPDPNHPERAYIPNAGSDTQWTYKHRYQLPSNLEGELVIIQWYYLTANSCNPEGYGDYNFAPLGISGNSLAQCGYPLPSNGVPGVPEQFWN
;
A
#
# COMPACT_ATOMS: atom_id res chain seq x y z
N MET A 1 38.88 60.99 0.59
CA MET A 1 37.62 60.39 1.07
C MET A 1 37.67 58.90 0.75
N LYS A 2 37.59 58.04 1.77
CA LYS A 2 37.65 56.57 1.62
C LYS A 2 36.26 56.07 1.21
N PHE A 3 36.14 55.42 0.07
CA PHE A 3 34.92 54.71 -0.32
C PHE A 3 35.00 53.28 0.23
N ASN A 4 34.09 52.93 1.13
CA ASN A 4 33.90 51.57 1.62
C ASN A 4 33.18 50.74 0.56
N HIS A 5 33.78 49.63 0.14
CA HIS A 5 33.10 48.60 -0.63
C HIS A 5 32.25 47.75 0.30
N SER A 6 30.92 47.93 0.25
CA SER A 6 29.97 46.99 0.84
C SER A 6 29.75 45.83 -0.12
N THR A 7 30.32 44.67 0.20
CA THR A 7 30.03 43.40 -0.46
C THR A 7 28.62 42.95 -0.09
N LEU A 8 27.68 43.03 -1.05
CA LEU A 8 26.38 42.37 -0.95
C LEU A 8 26.61 40.85 -1.12
N SER A 9 26.46 40.10 -0.03
CA SER A 9 26.37 38.64 -0.10
C SER A 9 24.94 38.26 -0.50
N ILE A 10 24.78 37.74 -1.71
CA ILE A 10 23.52 37.15 -2.17
C ILE A 10 23.44 35.76 -1.53
N ILE A 11 22.67 35.64 -0.46
CA ILE A 11 22.26 34.34 0.07
C ILE A 11 21.24 33.79 -0.93
N ALA A 12 21.67 32.86 -1.78
CA ALA A 12 20.76 32.07 -2.58
C ALA A 12 19.95 31.20 -1.62
N ALA A 13 18.73 31.64 -1.28
CA ALA A 13 17.76 30.79 -0.62
C ALA A 13 17.45 29.64 -1.59
N ALA A 14 17.95 28.45 -1.29
CA ALA A 14 17.54 27.24 -1.98
C ALA A 14 16.04 27.07 -1.73
N SER A 15 15.24 27.38 -2.74
CA SER A 15 13.81 27.08 -2.76
C SER A 15 13.67 25.55 -2.76
N ILE A 16 13.51 24.97 -1.58
CA ILE A 16 13.08 23.58 -1.45
C ILE A 16 11.66 23.56 -1.99
N ALA A 17 11.51 23.12 -3.24
CA ALA A 17 10.19 22.88 -3.80
C ALA A 17 9.49 21.84 -2.90
N PRO A 18 8.23 22.06 -2.52
CA PRO A 18 7.48 21.06 -1.78
C PRO A 18 7.43 19.78 -2.63
N THR A 19 8.02 18.70 -2.11
CA THR A 19 7.82 17.36 -2.64
C THR A 19 6.32 17.13 -2.65
N LYS A 20 5.72 17.00 -3.84
CA LYS A 20 4.31 16.67 -3.97
C LYS A 20 4.14 15.27 -3.37
N PHE A 21 3.56 15.20 -2.17
CA PHE A 21 3.10 13.94 -1.62
C PHE A 21 1.98 13.47 -2.53
N ALA A 22 2.22 12.39 -3.25
CA ALA A 22 1.10 11.60 -3.72
C ALA A 22 0.43 10.98 -2.50
N ASP A 23 -0.89 10.85 -2.57
CA ASP A 23 -1.73 10.33 -1.49
C ASP A 23 -2.33 9.04 -2.03
N ALA A 24 -1.65 7.92 -1.84
CA ALA A 24 -2.14 6.60 -2.22
C ALA A 24 -3.22 6.14 -1.24
N HIS A 25 -4.06 5.22 -1.68
CA HIS A 25 -5.17 4.75 -0.88
C HIS A 25 -5.60 3.38 -1.37
N GLY A 26 -5.84 2.44 -0.46
CA GLY A 26 -6.34 1.13 -0.86
C GLY A 26 -6.66 0.17 0.28
N TYR A 27 -7.31 -0.92 -0.08
CA TYR A 27 -7.70 -1.98 0.84
C TYR A 27 -7.70 -3.37 0.20
N LEU A 28 -7.61 -4.39 1.04
CA LEU A 28 -7.83 -5.78 0.63
C LEU A 28 -9.33 -6.09 0.62
N LYS A 29 -9.87 -6.33 -0.57
CA LYS A 29 -11.30 -6.56 -0.82
C LYS A 29 -11.68 -8.04 -0.64
N SER A 30 -10.83 -8.96 -1.08
CA SER A 30 -11.08 -10.41 -0.96
C SER A 30 -9.81 -11.19 -0.63
N PRO A 31 -9.82 -12.04 0.42
CA PRO A 31 -10.81 -12.06 1.51
C PRO A 31 -10.92 -10.69 2.16
N LYS A 32 -12.09 -10.32 2.70
CA LYS A 32 -12.27 -8.94 3.20
C LYS A 32 -11.31 -8.67 4.36
N SER A 33 -10.51 -7.62 4.28
CA SER A 33 -9.78 -7.14 5.45
C SER A 33 -10.73 -6.57 6.51
N ARG A 34 -10.24 -6.44 7.74
CA ARG A 34 -11.05 -6.02 8.90
C ARG A 34 -11.67 -4.63 8.72
N ASN A 35 -10.92 -3.69 8.18
CA ASN A 35 -11.37 -2.35 7.80
C ASN A 35 -12.39 -2.34 6.67
N TYR A 36 -12.23 -3.18 5.64
CA TYR A 36 -13.21 -3.26 4.57
C TYR A 36 -14.50 -3.97 5.03
N TYR A 37 -14.38 -4.97 5.91
CA TYR A 37 -15.51 -5.56 6.61
C TYR A 37 -16.24 -4.53 7.47
N ALA A 38 -15.52 -3.77 8.30
CA ALA A 38 -16.09 -2.67 9.09
C ALA A 38 -16.77 -1.61 8.21
N ASN A 39 -16.21 -1.29 7.05
CA ASN A 39 -16.79 -0.31 6.13
C ASN A 39 -18.10 -0.80 5.49
N THR A 40 -18.16 -2.07 5.10
CA THR A 40 -19.32 -2.63 4.39
C THR A 40 -20.40 -3.19 5.31
N ASN A 41 -20.04 -3.56 6.55
CA ASN A 41 -20.94 -4.22 7.50
C ASN A 41 -21.16 -3.43 8.80
N GLY A 42 -20.43 -2.32 9.02
CA GLY A 42 -20.51 -1.52 10.24
C GLY A 42 -21.86 -0.84 10.43
N LYS A 43 -22.24 -0.67 11.71
CA LYS A 43 -23.52 -0.07 12.11
C LYS A 43 -23.30 1.32 12.70
N TRP A 44 -23.77 2.34 11.99
CA TRP A 44 -23.73 3.74 12.46
C TRP A 44 -24.70 4.03 13.62
N SER A 45 -25.73 3.21 13.78
CA SER A 45 -26.64 3.21 14.91
C SER A 45 -27.21 1.81 15.14
N GLY A 46 -27.47 1.46 16.40
CA GLY A 46 -28.17 0.23 16.77
C GLY A 46 -27.46 -1.08 16.38
N GLY A 47 -26.21 -1.28 16.84
CA GLY A 47 -25.45 -2.52 16.66
C GLY A 47 -25.26 -3.32 17.97
N THR A 48 -24.62 -4.47 17.84
CA THR A 48 -24.31 -5.41 18.94
C THR A 48 -22.80 -5.63 19.09
N ALA A 49 -22.41 -6.47 20.05
CA ALA A 49 -21.02 -6.90 20.20
C ALA A 49 -20.49 -7.73 19.01
N SER A 50 -21.38 -8.20 18.12
CA SER A 50 -21.04 -9.00 16.93
C SER A 50 -21.12 -8.18 15.63
N ASP A 51 -21.43 -6.89 15.71
CA ASP A 51 -21.39 -5.98 14.58
C ASP A 51 -20.10 -5.14 14.65
N PRO A 52 -19.38 -4.91 13.55
CA PRO A 52 -18.19 -4.08 13.59
C PRO A 52 -18.57 -2.61 13.82
N ALA A 53 -17.69 -1.86 14.47
CA ALA A 53 -17.80 -0.39 14.46
C ALA A 53 -17.72 0.12 13.01
N PRO A 54 -18.45 1.20 12.66
CA PRO A 54 -18.44 1.74 11.32
C PRO A 54 -17.07 2.32 10.93
N GLU A 55 -16.63 2.04 9.71
CA GLU A 55 -15.42 2.58 9.09
C GLU A 55 -15.79 3.41 7.85
N ASN A 56 -15.32 4.65 7.75
CA ASN A 56 -15.62 5.54 6.62
C ASN A 56 -14.49 5.64 5.61
N CYS A 57 -13.25 5.34 6.01
CA CYS A 57 -12.09 5.32 5.15
C CYS A 57 -11.32 3.98 5.26
N PRO A 58 -11.87 2.88 4.70
CA PRO A 58 -11.14 1.61 4.67
C PRO A 58 -9.84 1.71 3.86
N HIS A 59 -9.66 2.76 3.07
CA HIS A 59 -8.51 2.95 2.20
C HIS A 59 -7.39 3.80 2.84
N CYS A 60 -7.59 4.35 4.04
CA CYS A 60 -6.71 5.33 4.70
C CYS A 60 -5.70 4.74 5.71
N LEU A 61 -5.43 3.42 5.72
CA LEU A 61 -4.61 2.79 6.76
C LEU A 61 -3.10 3.01 6.52
N ASN A 62 -2.69 4.28 6.38
CA ASN A 62 -1.31 4.70 6.08
C ASN A 62 -0.43 4.90 7.33
N ARG A 63 -0.95 4.52 8.50
CA ARG A 63 -0.23 4.44 9.76
C ARG A 63 -0.30 3.01 10.26
N GLY A 64 0.84 2.36 10.44
CA GLY A 64 0.89 0.95 10.84
C GLY A 64 2.25 0.53 11.38
N GLY A 65 2.70 -0.67 11.02
CA GLY A 65 3.98 -1.23 11.47
C GLY A 65 4.15 -1.14 12.99
N THR A 66 5.15 -0.38 13.48
CA THR A 66 5.38 -0.23 14.93
C THR A 66 4.26 0.46 15.70
N ASP A 67 3.36 1.19 15.02
CA ASP A 67 2.19 1.80 15.65
C ASP A 67 0.98 0.84 15.65
N GLY A 68 0.93 -0.12 14.72
CA GLY A 68 -0.12 -1.12 14.61
C GLY A 68 0.04 -1.99 13.36
N VAL A 69 0.34 -3.28 13.51
CA VAL A 69 0.73 -4.16 12.38
C VAL A 69 -0.43 -4.45 11.42
N CYS A 70 -1.68 -4.30 11.84
CA CYS A 70 -2.86 -4.43 10.97
C CYS A 70 -3.40 -3.08 10.46
N GLY A 71 -2.67 -1.99 10.71
CA GLY A 71 -3.03 -0.65 10.25
C GLY A 71 -4.00 0.10 11.16
N ILE A 72 -3.94 1.42 11.07
CA ILE A 72 -4.75 2.37 11.85
C ILE A 72 -5.46 3.32 10.89
N SER A 73 -6.77 3.48 11.07
CA SER A 73 -7.57 4.51 10.40
C SER A 73 -8.24 5.39 11.46
N GLY A 74 -7.85 6.67 11.52
CA GLY A 74 -8.36 7.59 12.54
C GLY A 74 -8.14 7.06 13.97
N ASN A 75 -9.24 6.73 14.65
CA ASN A 75 -9.20 6.18 16.02
C ASN A 75 -9.28 4.64 16.06
N SER A 76 -9.39 3.97 14.92
CA SER A 76 -9.52 2.51 14.82
C SER A 76 -8.16 1.87 14.60
N ASN A 77 -7.71 1.05 15.55
CA ASN A 77 -6.59 0.13 15.35
C ASN A 77 -7.13 -1.26 15.00
N TYR A 78 -6.77 -1.77 13.83
CA TYR A 78 -7.30 -3.03 13.30
C TYR A 78 -6.58 -4.28 13.81
N GLU A 79 -5.59 -4.16 14.69
CA GLU A 79 -5.07 -5.28 15.48
C GLU A 79 -6.16 -5.82 16.41
N GLN A 80 -6.93 -4.91 16.99
CA GLN A 80 -8.04 -5.14 17.92
C GLN A 80 -9.27 -4.35 17.46
N PRO A 81 -9.91 -4.77 16.36
CA PRO A 81 -10.99 -4.00 15.74
C PRO A 81 -12.15 -3.79 16.73
N PRO A 82 -12.68 -2.56 16.86
CA PRO A 82 -13.81 -2.30 17.72
C PRO A 82 -15.12 -2.86 17.14
N ASN A 83 -16.01 -3.32 18.01
CA ASN A 83 -17.40 -3.62 17.68
C ASN A 83 -18.29 -2.37 17.83
N ALA A 84 -19.54 -2.46 17.37
CA ALA A 84 -20.48 -1.34 17.30
C ALA A 84 -20.88 -0.76 18.67
N ILE A 85 -20.59 -1.44 19.78
CA ILE A 85 -20.85 -0.99 21.15
C ILE A 85 -19.58 -0.59 21.91
N GLY A 86 -18.42 -0.52 21.23
CA GLY A 86 -17.14 -0.09 21.81
C GLY A 86 -16.30 -1.18 22.49
N GLY A 87 -16.72 -2.44 22.41
CA GLY A 87 -15.89 -3.59 22.82
C GLY A 87 -15.03 -4.12 21.67
N LEU A 88 -14.38 -5.27 21.87
CA LEU A 88 -13.64 -5.95 20.80
C LEU A 88 -14.61 -6.70 19.88
N MET A 89 -14.36 -6.61 18.58
CA MET A 89 -15.07 -7.38 17.56
C MET A 89 -14.57 -8.84 17.57
N PRO A 90 -15.47 -9.83 17.73
CA PRO A 90 -15.11 -11.23 17.58
C PRO A 90 -14.54 -11.51 16.17
N PRO A 91 -13.56 -12.42 16.03
CA PRO A 91 -13.02 -12.78 14.72
C PRO A 91 -14.13 -13.28 13.78
N VAL A 92 -14.13 -12.75 12.55
CA VAL A 92 -15.00 -13.22 11.46
C VAL A 92 -14.14 -13.84 10.39
N VAL A 93 -14.09 -15.17 10.35
CA VAL A 93 -13.31 -15.93 9.36
C VAL A 93 -13.87 -15.65 7.96
N GLN A 94 -13.02 -15.17 7.06
CA GLN A 94 -13.40 -14.81 5.69
C GLN A 94 -13.21 -15.98 4.70
N ALA A 95 -12.25 -16.86 4.96
CA ALA A 95 -11.94 -18.02 4.13
C ALA A 95 -11.15 -19.06 4.93
N CYS A 96 -11.18 -20.32 4.46
CA CYS A 96 -10.34 -21.40 4.96
C CYS A 96 -9.46 -21.91 3.81
N TYR A 97 -8.18 -22.14 4.09
CA TYR A 97 -7.19 -22.58 3.10
C TYR A 97 -6.41 -23.79 3.61
N SER A 98 -5.85 -24.55 2.69
CA SER A 98 -4.90 -25.63 3.03
C SER A 98 -3.48 -25.08 3.11
N PRO A 99 -2.63 -25.58 4.02
CA PRO A 99 -1.21 -25.22 4.03
C PRO A 99 -0.56 -25.46 2.65
N GLY A 100 0.32 -24.56 2.22
CA GLY A 100 0.99 -24.67 0.91
C GLY A 100 0.11 -24.38 -0.31
N SER A 101 -1.19 -24.13 -0.15
CA SER A 101 -2.08 -23.87 -1.28
C SER A 101 -1.82 -22.50 -1.92
N VAL A 102 -2.14 -22.39 -3.21
CA VAL A 102 -2.17 -21.11 -3.92
C VAL A 102 -3.55 -20.49 -3.74
N VAL A 103 -3.59 -19.25 -3.26
CA VAL A 103 -4.79 -18.50 -2.94
C VAL A 103 -4.81 -17.18 -3.71
N GLU A 104 -6.00 -16.70 -4.07
CA GLU A 104 -6.17 -15.43 -4.79
C GLU A 104 -6.59 -14.32 -3.83
N PHE A 105 -5.90 -13.19 -3.90
CA PHE A 105 -6.23 -11.95 -3.21
C PHE A 105 -6.69 -10.89 -4.21
N GLU A 106 -7.73 -10.14 -3.84
CA GLU A 106 -8.22 -8.99 -4.60
C GLU A 106 -8.00 -7.71 -3.79
N SER A 107 -7.14 -6.83 -4.27
CA SER A 107 -6.85 -5.53 -3.65
C SER A 107 -7.45 -4.41 -4.50
N VAL A 108 -7.92 -3.34 -3.85
CA VAL A 108 -8.47 -2.17 -4.52
C VAL A 108 -7.70 -0.92 -4.11
N LEU A 109 -7.24 -0.14 -5.10
CA LEU A 109 -6.72 1.20 -4.88
C LEU A 109 -7.76 2.24 -5.31
N THR A 110 -7.96 3.29 -4.50
CA THR A 110 -9.04 4.29 -4.69
C THR A 110 -8.53 5.70 -4.99
N ALA A 111 -7.24 5.96 -4.89
CA ALA A 111 -6.68 7.28 -5.13
C ALA A 111 -6.28 7.52 -6.60
N HIS A 112 -6.75 8.64 -7.11
CA HIS A 112 -6.54 9.16 -8.45
C HIS A 112 -5.15 9.82 -8.54
N HIS A 113 -4.09 9.07 -8.84
CA HIS A 113 -2.78 9.66 -9.13
C HIS A 113 -2.78 10.26 -10.55
N LYS A 114 -3.53 11.34 -10.75
CA LYS A 114 -3.19 12.30 -11.81
C LYS A 114 -1.99 13.07 -11.30
N VAL A 115 -0.79 12.74 -11.77
CA VAL A 115 0.29 13.73 -11.79
C VAL A 115 -0.30 14.92 -12.55
N SER A 116 -0.55 16.03 -11.86
CA SER A 116 -1.04 17.24 -12.49
C SER A 116 0.00 17.65 -13.52
N GLU A 117 -0.26 17.42 -14.81
CA GLU A 117 0.50 18.00 -15.91
C GLU A 117 0.69 19.50 -15.62
N PRO A 118 1.91 20.06 -15.62
CA PRO A 118 2.06 21.49 -15.77
C PRO A 118 1.40 21.83 -17.10
N ARG A 119 0.30 22.58 -17.09
CA ARG A 119 -0.24 23.20 -18.29
C ARG A 119 0.79 24.21 -18.80
N LEU A 120 1.81 23.75 -19.51
CA LEU A 120 2.53 24.58 -20.44
C LEU A 120 1.57 24.81 -21.60
N ARG A 121 0.96 26.00 -21.62
CA ARG A 121 0.38 26.55 -22.84
C ARG A 121 1.55 26.85 -23.77
N ASP A 122 1.95 25.87 -24.57
CA ASP A 122 2.72 26.14 -25.78
C ASP A 122 1.93 25.64 -26.98
N VAL A 123 1.29 26.59 -27.65
CA VAL A 123 0.58 26.39 -28.92
C VAL A 123 1.63 26.54 -30.01
N SER A 124 2.36 25.47 -30.32
CA SER A 124 3.12 25.34 -31.57
C SER A 124 3.98 24.06 -31.55
N THR A 125 3.35 22.90 -31.67
CA THR A 125 3.82 21.78 -32.53
C THR A 125 2.99 20.54 -32.25
N THR A 126 2.38 20.02 -33.30
CA THR A 126 1.68 18.73 -33.32
C THR A 126 2.70 17.59 -33.19
N ARG A 127 3.21 17.36 -31.98
CA ARG A 127 3.68 16.03 -31.57
C ARG A 127 2.62 15.46 -30.64
N TYR A 128 2.14 14.26 -30.97
CA TYR A 128 1.57 13.36 -30.01
C TYR A 128 2.57 13.22 -28.85
N LEU A 129 2.42 14.04 -27.80
CA LEU A 129 3.00 13.72 -26.51
C LEU A 129 2.12 12.61 -25.98
N SER A 130 2.52 11.37 -26.27
CA SER A 130 2.08 10.23 -25.48
C SER A 130 2.29 10.60 -24.02
N SER A 131 1.23 10.52 -23.24
CA SER A 131 1.18 10.62 -21.79
C SER A 131 2.42 9.99 -21.12
N SER A 132 3.47 10.78 -20.93
CA SER A 132 4.76 10.31 -20.39
C SER A 132 4.75 10.12 -18.87
N ASN A 133 3.57 10.18 -18.24
CA ASN A 133 3.35 9.98 -16.81
C ASN A 133 2.50 8.72 -16.52
N PHE A 134 2.24 7.88 -17.52
CA PHE A 134 1.40 6.69 -17.40
C PHE A 134 2.18 5.40 -17.10
N ASP A 135 3.51 5.45 -17.12
CA ASP A 135 4.38 4.27 -17.11
C ASP A 135 5.13 4.09 -15.78
N LEU A 136 4.65 4.66 -14.67
CA LEU A 136 5.27 4.46 -13.35
C LEU A 136 4.58 3.32 -12.59
N SER A 137 5.38 2.50 -11.90
CA SER A 137 4.84 1.53 -10.96
C SER A 137 4.10 2.26 -9.85
N GLN A 138 2.89 1.78 -9.53
CA GLN A 138 2.15 2.28 -8.37
C GLN A 138 2.70 1.71 -7.06
N GLY A 139 3.70 0.82 -7.13
CA GLY A 139 4.28 0.13 -5.99
C GLY A 139 4.21 -1.39 -6.13
N HIS A 140 4.17 -2.05 -4.98
CA HIS A 140 3.92 -3.49 -4.89
C HIS A 140 3.08 -3.83 -3.67
N PHE A 141 2.43 -4.98 -3.73
CA PHE A 141 1.81 -5.61 -2.56
C PHE A 141 2.68 -6.74 -2.05
N GLU A 142 2.67 -6.92 -0.74
CA GLU A 142 3.19 -8.09 -0.05
C GLU A 142 2.10 -8.67 0.85
N PHE A 143 2.15 -9.98 1.07
CA PHE A 143 1.25 -10.67 1.99
C PHE A 143 2.03 -11.51 2.98
N ARG A 144 1.59 -11.48 4.24
CA ARG A 144 2.16 -12.26 5.34
C ARG A 144 1.06 -12.91 6.15
N ALA A 145 1.39 -13.99 6.85
CA ALA A 145 0.44 -14.68 7.72
C ALA A 145 0.89 -14.67 9.18
N CYS A 146 -0.06 -14.67 10.11
CA CYS A 146 0.24 -14.90 11.52
C CYS A 146 -0.87 -15.77 12.14
N PRO A 147 -0.56 -17.02 12.51
CA PRO A 147 -1.44 -17.84 13.35
C PRO A 147 -1.60 -17.20 14.73
N VAL A 148 -2.83 -17.09 15.21
CA VAL A 148 -3.14 -16.47 16.51
C VAL A 148 -4.24 -17.23 17.23
N SER A 149 -4.33 -17.05 18.53
CA SER A 149 -5.50 -17.43 19.33
C SER A 149 -6.58 -16.32 19.28
N PRO A 150 -7.86 -16.63 19.50
CA PRO A 150 -8.89 -15.61 19.62
C PRO A 150 -8.55 -14.57 20.70
N GLY A 151 -8.44 -13.29 20.30
CA GLY A 151 -8.09 -12.17 21.18
C GLY A 151 -6.60 -11.88 21.33
N GLU A 152 -5.73 -12.74 20.78
CA GLU A 152 -4.30 -12.48 20.67
C GLU A 152 -4.02 -11.41 19.61
N VAL A 153 -3.11 -10.49 19.94
CA VAL A 153 -2.65 -9.43 19.03
C VAL A 153 -1.48 -9.99 18.20
N PRO A 154 -1.55 -9.98 16.86
CA PRO A 154 -0.44 -10.45 16.04
C PRO A 154 0.78 -9.53 16.20
N THR A 155 1.98 -10.08 16.01
CA THR A 155 3.22 -9.30 16.01
C THR A 155 3.82 -9.21 14.62
N GLN A 156 4.65 -8.20 14.37
CA GLN A 156 5.34 -8.08 13.09
C GLN A 156 6.31 -9.25 12.88
N GLU A 157 6.96 -9.72 13.95
CA GLU A 157 7.86 -10.88 13.88
C GLU A 157 7.14 -12.17 13.43
N CYS A 158 5.88 -12.34 13.84
CA CYS A 158 5.05 -13.47 13.42
C CYS A 158 4.76 -13.39 11.91
N PHE A 159 4.37 -12.22 11.41
CA PHE A 159 4.16 -11.98 9.99
C PHE A 159 5.45 -12.19 9.18
N ASP A 160 6.56 -11.63 9.64
CA ASP A 160 7.85 -11.70 8.94
C ASP A 160 8.41 -13.13 8.89
N SER A 161 8.01 -13.99 9.85
CA SER A 161 8.35 -15.42 9.85
C SER A 161 7.52 -16.25 8.87
N ASN A 162 6.45 -15.68 8.31
CA ASN A 162 5.50 -16.38 7.43
C ASN A 162 5.13 -15.53 6.20
N PRO A 163 6.11 -15.14 5.35
CA PRO A 163 5.83 -14.46 4.10
C PRO A 163 5.14 -15.41 3.12
N LEU A 164 4.16 -14.90 2.38
CA LEU A 164 3.59 -15.61 1.24
C LEU A 164 4.46 -15.36 0.01
N THR A 165 4.47 -16.31 -0.92
CA THR A 165 5.23 -16.19 -2.18
C THR A 165 4.30 -15.81 -3.32
N PHE A 166 4.61 -14.76 -4.05
CA PHE A 166 3.85 -14.35 -5.24
C PHE A 166 4.01 -15.39 -6.37
N VAL A 167 2.88 -15.76 -6.99
CA VAL A 167 2.82 -16.80 -8.02
C VAL A 167 2.44 -16.24 -9.39
N GLU A 168 1.36 -15.44 -9.42
CA GLU A 168 0.75 -15.01 -10.68
C GLU A 168 -0.09 -13.75 -10.49
N ASP A 169 -0.05 -12.86 -11.48
CA ASP A 169 -0.99 -11.75 -11.64
C ASP A 169 -1.93 -12.04 -12.82
N PRO A 170 -3.17 -12.50 -12.56
CA PRO A 170 -4.12 -12.83 -13.62
C PRO A 170 -4.67 -11.63 -14.39
N LEU A 171 -4.45 -10.39 -13.95
CA LEU A 171 -5.02 -9.19 -14.59
C LEU A 171 -4.01 -8.45 -15.46
N TYR A 172 -2.80 -8.23 -14.95
CA TYR A 172 -1.80 -7.39 -15.62
C TYR A 172 -0.52 -8.13 -15.98
N GLY A 173 -0.34 -9.37 -15.50
CA GLY A 173 0.77 -10.22 -15.88
C GLY A 173 2.12 -9.86 -15.24
N ALA A 174 2.14 -9.22 -14.07
CA ALA A 174 3.35 -9.17 -13.24
C ALA A 174 3.96 -10.57 -13.08
N VAL A 175 5.28 -10.66 -13.18
CA VAL A 175 6.03 -11.91 -13.07
C VAL A 175 6.71 -12.02 -11.71
N PRO A 176 6.94 -13.23 -11.16
CA PRO A 176 7.68 -13.36 -9.92
C PRO A 176 9.09 -12.77 -9.99
N ASP A 177 9.49 -12.05 -8.94
CA ASP A 177 10.83 -11.50 -8.76
C ASP A 177 11.69 -12.49 -7.96
N PRO A 178 12.77 -13.05 -8.54
CA PRO A 178 13.64 -13.98 -7.83
C PRO A 178 14.34 -13.38 -6.59
N ASN A 179 14.55 -12.06 -6.56
CA ASN A 179 15.20 -11.36 -5.45
C ASN A 179 14.21 -10.92 -4.38
N HIS A 180 12.94 -10.75 -4.76
CA HIS A 180 11.85 -10.33 -3.89
C HIS A 180 10.59 -11.20 -4.13
N PRO A 181 10.64 -12.50 -3.81
CA PRO A 181 9.57 -13.44 -4.12
C PRO A 181 8.22 -13.13 -3.44
N GLU A 182 8.22 -12.26 -2.44
CA GLU A 182 7.04 -11.78 -1.71
C GLU A 182 6.26 -10.66 -2.41
N ARG A 183 6.81 -10.07 -3.49
CA ARG A 183 6.25 -8.85 -4.10
C ARG A 183 5.43 -9.13 -5.35
N ALA A 184 4.21 -8.59 -5.37
CA ALA A 184 3.45 -8.39 -6.61
C ALA A 184 3.49 -6.92 -7.01
N TYR A 185 4.22 -6.61 -8.08
CA TYR A 185 4.34 -5.26 -8.62
C TYR A 185 3.07 -4.85 -9.36
N ILE A 186 2.63 -3.61 -9.17
CA ILE A 186 1.36 -3.13 -9.71
C ILE A 186 1.55 -2.00 -10.74
N PRO A 187 0.88 -2.06 -11.90
CA PRO A 187 0.84 -0.97 -12.85
C PRO A 187 -0.13 0.12 -12.41
N ASN A 188 -0.10 1.25 -13.10
CA ASN A 188 -1.23 2.16 -13.11
C ASN A 188 -2.35 1.57 -13.97
N ALA A 189 -3.44 1.14 -13.34
CA ALA A 189 -4.56 0.49 -14.02
C ALA A 189 -5.49 1.45 -14.81
N GLY A 190 -5.16 2.74 -14.93
CA GLY A 190 -5.80 3.64 -15.89
C GLY A 190 -6.62 4.77 -15.28
N SER A 191 -7.67 5.21 -15.97
CA SER A 191 -8.46 6.41 -15.61
C SER A 191 -9.64 6.15 -14.68
N ASP A 192 -9.83 4.91 -14.22
CA ASP A 192 -10.95 4.55 -13.36
C ASP A 192 -10.82 5.14 -11.96
N THR A 193 -11.96 5.33 -11.30
CA THR A 193 -12.03 5.85 -9.92
C THR A 193 -11.62 4.81 -8.86
N GLN A 194 -11.54 3.54 -9.25
CA GLN A 194 -11.02 2.45 -8.45
C GLN A 194 -10.28 1.46 -9.35
N TRP A 195 -9.14 0.98 -8.89
CA TRP A 195 -8.32 0.01 -9.58
C TRP A 195 -8.32 -1.30 -8.82
N THR A 196 -8.66 -2.37 -9.52
CA THR A 196 -8.70 -3.72 -8.94
C THR A 196 -7.48 -4.49 -9.39
N TYR A 197 -6.81 -5.12 -8.43
CA TYR A 197 -5.68 -6.01 -8.67
C TYR A 197 -6.03 -7.38 -8.16
N LYS A 198 -5.61 -8.43 -8.88
CA LYS A 198 -5.72 -9.80 -8.43
C LYS A 198 -4.34 -10.42 -8.46
N HIS A 199 -3.95 -11.04 -7.37
CA HIS A 199 -2.69 -11.73 -7.28
C HIS A 199 -2.89 -13.07 -6.60
N ARG A 200 -2.21 -14.08 -7.13
CA ARG A 200 -2.15 -15.39 -6.53
C ARG A 200 -0.86 -15.53 -5.75
N TYR A 201 -0.99 -16.04 -4.54
CA TYR A 201 0.10 -16.24 -3.61
C TYR A 201 0.07 -17.67 -3.07
N GLN A 202 1.24 -18.25 -2.89
CA GLN A 202 1.41 -19.52 -2.20
C GLN A 202 1.56 -19.28 -0.70
N LEU A 203 0.72 -19.95 0.08
CA LEU A 203 0.85 -20.00 1.55
C LEU A 203 2.08 -20.81 1.96
N PRO A 204 2.72 -20.50 3.10
CA PRO A 204 3.75 -21.38 3.67
C PRO A 204 3.19 -22.79 3.90
N SER A 205 3.99 -23.81 3.59
CA SER A 205 3.56 -25.22 3.70
C SER A 205 3.37 -25.69 5.14
N ASN A 206 3.99 -25.00 6.09
CA ASN A 206 3.90 -25.23 7.54
C ASN A 206 2.94 -24.26 8.25
N LEU A 207 2.19 -23.43 7.51
CA LEU A 207 1.24 -22.49 8.09
C LEU A 207 -0.03 -23.23 8.52
N GLU A 208 -0.20 -23.40 9.82
CA GLU A 208 -1.36 -24.06 10.42
C GLU A 208 -1.93 -23.23 11.58
N GLY A 209 -3.25 -23.26 11.75
CA GLY A 209 -3.94 -22.58 12.84
C GLY A 209 -5.46 -22.55 12.63
N GLU A 210 -6.22 -22.53 13.73
CA GLU A 210 -7.69 -22.35 13.66
C GLU A 210 -8.06 -20.91 13.26
N LEU A 211 -7.23 -19.94 13.64
CA LEU A 211 -7.34 -18.55 13.25
C LEU A 211 -5.99 -18.05 12.76
N VAL A 212 -5.96 -17.60 11.51
CA VAL A 212 -4.77 -17.04 10.87
C VAL A 212 -5.14 -15.67 10.33
N ILE A 213 -4.34 -14.66 10.68
CA ILE A 213 -4.46 -13.31 10.14
C ILE A 213 -3.58 -13.22 8.90
N ILE A 214 -4.10 -12.65 7.82
CA ILE A 214 -3.30 -12.26 6.66
C ILE A 214 -3.10 -10.75 6.74
N GLN A 215 -1.84 -10.31 6.73
CA GLN A 215 -1.47 -8.90 6.61
C GLN A 215 -1.29 -8.58 5.13
N TRP A 216 -2.00 -7.57 4.64
CA TRP A 216 -1.72 -6.95 3.35
C TRP A 216 -0.88 -5.71 3.59
N TYR A 217 0.29 -5.67 2.96
CA TYR A 217 1.18 -4.52 2.98
C TYR A 217 1.28 -3.93 1.58
N TYR A 218 1.09 -2.61 1.47
CA TYR A 218 1.25 -1.88 0.23
C TYR A 218 2.33 -0.82 0.39
N LEU A 219 3.40 -0.94 -0.39
CA LEU A 219 4.45 0.06 -0.52
C LEU A 219 4.31 0.81 -1.84
N THR A 220 4.20 2.14 -1.79
CA THR A 220 4.12 2.94 -3.01
C THR A 220 5.49 3.13 -3.67
N ALA A 221 5.50 3.33 -4.99
CA ALA A 221 6.72 3.61 -5.76
C ALA A 221 6.58 4.87 -6.65
N ASN A 222 5.66 5.77 -6.28
CA ASN A 222 5.38 7.02 -6.99
C ASN A 222 6.20 8.22 -6.49
N SER A 223 6.87 8.07 -5.34
CA SER A 223 7.70 9.12 -4.72
C SER A 223 9.19 8.82 -4.79
N CYS A 224 9.55 7.54 -4.77
CA CYS A 224 10.90 7.02 -4.90
C CYS A 224 10.83 5.53 -5.25
N ASN A 225 11.96 4.94 -5.65
CA ASN A 225 12.06 3.52 -6.00
C ASN A 225 12.46 2.70 -4.78
N PRO A 226 11.63 1.76 -4.33
CA PRO A 226 12.09 0.79 -3.35
C PRO A 226 13.27 -0.03 -3.90
N GLU A 227 14.07 -0.57 -2.99
CA GLU A 227 15.18 -1.48 -3.29
C GLU A 227 14.73 -2.62 -4.21
N GLY A 228 15.58 -2.97 -5.18
CA GLY A 228 15.34 -4.06 -6.15
C GLY A 228 14.53 -3.66 -7.40
N TYR A 229 13.83 -2.52 -7.40
CA TYR A 229 13.03 -2.10 -8.56
C TYR A 229 13.84 -1.88 -9.84
N GLY A 230 15.14 -1.57 -9.72
CA GLY A 230 16.01 -1.40 -10.89
C GLY A 230 16.30 -2.73 -11.63
N ASP A 231 16.16 -3.85 -10.93
CA ASP A 231 16.50 -5.19 -11.44
C ASP A 231 15.26 -5.98 -11.89
N TYR A 232 14.05 -5.50 -11.56
CA TYR A 232 12.79 -6.17 -11.87
C TYR A 232 12.34 -5.96 -13.34
N ASN A 233 11.80 -7.01 -13.96
CA ASN A 233 11.26 -6.95 -15.31
C ASN A 233 9.82 -6.42 -15.32
N PHE A 234 9.70 -5.11 -15.52
CA PHE A 234 8.44 -4.40 -15.65
C PHE A 234 7.74 -4.51 -17.02
N ALA A 235 8.37 -5.14 -18.03
CA ALA A 235 7.85 -5.16 -19.40
C ALA A 235 6.42 -5.74 -19.54
N PRO A 236 6.03 -6.84 -18.84
CA PRO A 236 4.66 -7.35 -18.90
C PRO A 236 3.61 -6.34 -18.40
N LEU A 237 4.00 -5.47 -17.46
CA LEU A 237 3.14 -4.44 -16.89
C LEU A 237 3.05 -3.17 -17.75
N GLY A 238 3.73 -3.13 -18.90
CA GLY A 238 3.78 -1.95 -19.77
C GLY A 238 4.52 -0.76 -19.16
N ILE A 239 5.29 -0.97 -18.09
CA ILE A 239 6.08 0.08 -17.43
C ILE A 239 7.45 0.17 -18.11
N SER A 240 7.69 1.29 -18.79
CA SER A 240 8.84 1.50 -19.67
C SER A 240 10.15 1.87 -18.95
N GLY A 241 10.10 2.11 -17.64
CA GLY A 241 11.28 2.31 -16.80
C GLY A 241 10.95 3.00 -15.48
N ASN A 242 11.86 2.88 -14.51
CA ASN A 242 11.68 3.50 -13.21
C ASN A 242 12.58 4.73 -13.03
N SER A 243 12.05 5.91 -13.32
CA SER A 243 12.83 7.16 -13.45
C SER A 243 13.05 7.93 -12.13
N LEU A 244 12.47 7.46 -11.02
CA LEU A 244 12.62 8.12 -9.72
C LEU A 244 13.95 7.74 -9.04
N ALA A 245 14.36 8.56 -8.07
CA ALA A 245 15.49 8.24 -7.21
C ALA A 245 15.15 7.05 -6.29
N GLN A 246 16.17 6.32 -5.84
CA GLN A 246 15.99 5.28 -4.83
C GLN A 246 15.46 5.86 -3.51
N CYS A 247 14.58 5.12 -2.83
CA CYS A 247 14.09 5.49 -1.51
C CYS A 247 15.23 5.53 -0.49
N GLY A 248 15.10 6.42 0.51
CA GLY A 248 16.03 6.47 1.63
C GLY A 248 15.72 5.35 2.62
N TYR A 249 16.72 4.53 2.96
CA TYR A 249 16.59 3.43 3.92
C TYR A 249 17.29 3.75 5.26
N PRO A 250 16.81 3.21 6.40
CA PRO A 250 15.62 2.37 6.53
C PRO A 250 14.32 3.16 6.28
N LEU A 251 13.31 2.48 5.73
CA LEU A 251 11.98 3.09 5.58
C LEU A 251 11.37 3.34 6.98
N PRO A 252 10.48 4.34 7.11
CA PRO A 252 9.83 4.61 8.40
C PRO A 252 9.02 3.41 8.87
N SER A 253 9.27 2.95 10.09
CA SER A 253 8.68 1.72 10.64
C SER A 253 7.18 1.80 10.90
N ASN A 254 6.60 3.00 10.88
CA ASN A 254 5.16 3.23 11.08
C ASN A 254 4.47 3.91 9.89
N GLY A 255 5.19 4.09 8.77
CA GLY A 255 4.67 4.78 7.59
C GLY A 255 4.81 6.31 7.64
N VAL A 256 5.42 6.88 8.69
CA VAL A 256 5.56 8.34 8.85
C VAL A 256 7.04 8.75 9.01
N PRO A 257 7.59 9.62 8.14
CA PRO A 257 6.93 10.33 7.03
C PRO A 257 6.61 9.41 5.84
N GLY A 258 5.51 9.68 5.13
CA GLY A 258 5.05 8.86 3.99
C GLY A 258 5.85 9.06 2.70
N VAL A 259 7.16 8.76 2.72
CA VAL A 259 8.03 8.77 1.53
C VAL A 259 8.96 7.54 1.55
N PRO A 260 8.61 6.43 0.87
CA PRO A 260 7.34 6.19 0.20
C PRO A 260 6.19 6.02 1.21
N GLU A 261 4.96 6.10 0.71
CA GLU A 261 3.78 5.81 1.53
C GLU A 261 3.64 4.30 1.75
N GLN A 262 3.06 3.94 2.89
CA GLN A 262 2.94 2.55 3.33
C GLN A 262 1.53 2.34 3.89
N PHE A 263 0.90 1.21 3.57
CA PHE A 263 -0.43 0.85 4.06
C PHE A 263 -0.44 -0.58 4.59
N TRP A 264 -1.21 -0.79 5.66
CA TRP A 264 -1.40 -2.09 6.31
C TRP A 264 -2.88 -2.41 6.45
N ASN A 265 -3.28 -3.66 6.21
CA ASN A 265 -4.64 -4.17 6.47
C ASN A 265 -4.62 -5.61 6.99
#